data_AF-A0A6I0JR32-F1
#
_entry.id   AF-A0A6I0JR32-F1
#
_cell.length_a   1.000
_cell.length_b   1.000
_cell.length_c   1.000
_cell.angle_alpha   90.00
_cell.angle_beta   90.00
_cell.angle_gamma   90.00
#
_symmetry.space_group_name_H-M   'P 1'
#
loop_
_entity.id
_entity.type
_entity.pdbx_description
1 polymer ?
#
loop_
_entity_poly.entity_id
_entity_poly.type
_entity_poly.pdbx_seq_one_letter_code
_entity_poly.pdbx_strand_id
1 'polypeptide(L)'
;MRKLFLISIGLLIVSTSTFAGGLLTNTNQHVLFLRMLARDASTQIDAVYSNPAGVAFMENGFHLSLNGQSAFQTRTITSTFAPFAGFGGNATKVYKGEASAPFIPSVFAVYKKDKWAFSGNFAVTGGGGKATFNEGLGSFESLVSVVPGMLVAAGNEMVDKGVLPINIFNGTNKYSVDSYMRGKQMIFGLQLGATYRITDYLSAFAGVRMNYVSNGYEGHIRNIEANIGGGEMVNVNKYFSDYAKQARTAADAYLAANDLANYAKYDAIAKEATKVAGLTADKELDCDQTGWGVTPILGLDFKMNKWNIGVKYEFNTKLNVENKTRIDNTGLFANGVNTPHDIPALLTVGVSYEILPVLRASVGYHHFFDTNARMADAKDPVTGQTMGKQHFIKQGTNEYLGGIEWDVL
;
A
#
# COMPACT_ATOMS: atom_id res chain seq x y z
N MET A 1 36.20 -30.26 23.71
CA MET A 1 36.08 -29.21 22.68
C MET A 1 35.46 -29.77 21.39
N ARG A 2 34.16 -30.14 21.43
CA ARG A 2 33.45 -30.69 20.25
C ARG A 2 31.91 -30.49 20.35
N LYS A 3 31.47 -29.45 21.07
CA LYS A 3 30.05 -29.11 21.30
C LYS A 3 29.69 -27.65 20.96
N LEU A 4 30.65 -26.86 20.48
CA LEU A 4 30.44 -25.44 20.13
C LEU A 4 30.20 -25.21 18.62
N PHE A 5 30.25 -26.26 17.80
CA PHE A 5 30.12 -26.14 16.33
C PHE A 5 28.68 -26.27 15.79
N LEU A 6 27.71 -26.66 16.62
CA LEU A 6 26.30 -26.80 16.20
C LEU A 6 25.48 -25.51 16.39
N ILE A 7 25.98 -24.56 17.18
CA ILE A 7 25.28 -23.29 17.46
C ILE A 7 25.36 -22.33 16.25
N SER A 8 26.42 -22.45 15.44
CA SER A 8 26.66 -21.56 14.30
C SER A 8 25.86 -21.92 13.04
N ILE A 9 25.28 -23.12 12.97
CA ILE A 9 24.53 -23.59 11.78
C ILE A 9 23.04 -23.21 11.86
N GLY A 10 22.50 -22.97 13.06
CA GLY A 10 21.08 -22.61 13.25
C GLY A 10 20.72 -21.13 13.04
N LEU A 11 21.71 -20.24 12.87
CA LEU A 11 21.51 -18.79 12.69
C LEU A 11 21.63 -18.32 11.23
N LEU A 12 21.88 -19.24 10.30
CA LEU A 12 21.93 -18.98 8.85
C LEU A 12 20.60 -19.33 8.18
N ILE A 13 19.49 -18.75 8.64
CA ILE A 13 18.30 -18.65 7.79
C ILE A 13 18.59 -17.51 6.81
N VAL A 14 19.16 -17.90 5.67
CA VAL A 14 19.29 -17.07 4.48
C VAL A 14 17.92 -16.46 4.19
N SER A 15 17.83 -15.14 4.20
CA SER A 15 16.68 -14.39 3.68
C SER A 15 16.60 -14.67 2.18
N THR A 16 15.92 -15.76 1.81
CA THR A 16 15.44 -15.95 0.44
C THR A 16 14.61 -14.74 0.08
N SER A 17 14.70 -14.28 -1.17
CA SER A 17 13.86 -13.23 -1.71
C SER A 17 12.41 -13.71 -1.67
N THR A 18 11.73 -13.48 -0.55
CA THR A 18 10.31 -13.75 -0.43
C THR A 18 9.61 -12.69 -1.26
N PHE A 19 8.99 -13.11 -2.36
CA PHE A 19 8.01 -12.31 -3.07
C PHE A 19 6.75 -12.20 -2.18
N ALA A 20 6.87 -11.41 -1.10
CA ALA A 20 5.79 -11.10 -0.20
C ALA A 20 5.07 -9.85 -0.76
N GLY A 21 3.96 -10.10 -1.45
CA GLY A 21 3.01 -9.09 -1.85
C GLY A 21 1.62 -9.57 -1.43
N GLY A 22 0.92 -8.77 -0.64
CA GLY A 22 -0.40 -9.07 -0.11
C GLY A 22 -1.08 -7.77 0.31
N LEU A 23 -2.33 -7.87 0.77
CA LEU A 23 -3.01 -6.70 1.34
C LEU A 23 -2.32 -6.33 2.67
N LEU A 24 -2.25 -5.04 2.99
CA LEU A 24 -1.48 -4.53 4.14
C LEU A 24 -2.17 -4.85 5.48
N THR A 25 -2.03 -6.08 5.95
CA THR A 25 -2.45 -6.55 7.27
C THR A 25 -1.25 -6.74 8.19
N ASN A 26 -1.33 -6.27 9.44
CA ASN A 26 -0.22 -6.35 10.38
C ASN A 26 -0.45 -7.45 11.42
N THR A 27 0.49 -8.41 11.47
CA THR A 27 0.55 -9.48 12.47
C THR A 27 1.30 -9.08 13.74
N ASN A 28 2.00 -7.94 13.70
CA ASN A 28 2.77 -7.42 14.84
C ASN A 28 1.97 -6.40 15.69
N GLN A 29 0.99 -6.87 16.46
CA GLN A 29 0.15 -6.00 17.30
C GLN A 29 0.63 -5.87 18.76
N HIS A 30 1.60 -6.68 19.18
CA HIS A 30 2.12 -6.71 20.55
C HIS A 30 3.64 -6.86 20.53
N VAL A 31 4.37 -6.20 21.46
CA VAL A 31 5.85 -6.19 21.49
C VAL A 31 6.49 -7.58 21.59
N LEU A 32 5.77 -8.55 22.17
CA LEU A 32 6.23 -9.94 22.26
C LEU A 32 6.46 -10.59 20.90
N PHE A 33 5.79 -10.11 19.85
CA PHE A 33 6.03 -10.54 18.48
C PHE A 33 7.46 -10.23 18.02
N LEU A 34 8.04 -9.10 18.46
CA LEU A 34 9.44 -8.74 18.16
C LEU A 34 10.45 -9.68 18.82
N ARG A 35 10.07 -10.31 19.94
CA ARG A 35 10.91 -11.30 20.62
C ARG A 35 10.82 -12.66 19.92
N MET A 36 9.63 -13.06 19.49
CA MET A 36 9.36 -14.35 18.88
C MET A 36 8.11 -14.26 18.00
N LEU A 37 8.22 -14.61 16.72
CA LEU A 37 7.15 -14.36 15.73
C LEU A 37 6.00 -15.39 15.83
N ALA A 38 6.31 -16.66 16.08
CA ALA A 38 5.34 -17.77 16.10
C ALA A 38 4.49 -17.82 17.38
N ARG A 39 3.61 -16.82 17.56
CA ARG A 39 2.81 -16.60 18.78
C ARG A 39 1.41 -17.21 18.77
N ASP A 40 1.04 -17.93 17.71
CA ASP A 40 -0.34 -18.44 17.52
C ASP A 40 -0.81 -19.41 18.60
N ALA A 41 0.12 -20.10 19.27
CA ALA A 41 -0.15 -20.96 20.43
C ALA A 41 0.28 -20.28 21.75
N SER A 42 0.13 -18.96 21.86
CA SER A 42 0.43 -18.22 23.10
C SER A 42 -0.64 -18.46 24.17
N THR A 43 -0.18 -18.62 25.42
CA THR A 43 -1.03 -18.56 26.63
C THR A 43 -0.68 -17.35 27.51
N GLN A 44 -0.09 -16.31 26.93
CA GLN A 44 0.28 -15.05 27.59
C GLN A 44 -0.67 -13.92 27.16
N ILE A 45 -0.44 -12.70 27.67
CA ILE A 45 -1.32 -11.54 27.42
C ILE A 45 -1.44 -11.17 25.93
N ASP A 46 -0.45 -11.45 25.10
CA ASP A 46 -0.51 -11.23 23.65
C ASP A 46 -1.45 -12.19 22.91
N ALA A 47 -1.84 -13.29 23.56
CA ALA A 47 -2.82 -14.23 23.03
C ALA A 47 -4.16 -13.53 22.73
N VAL A 48 -4.49 -12.42 23.40
CA VAL A 48 -5.67 -11.59 23.05
C VAL A 48 -5.64 -11.14 21.58
N TYR A 49 -4.48 -11.08 20.93
CA TYR A 49 -4.41 -10.94 19.48
C TYR A 49 -4.12 -12.27 18.78
N SER A 50 -3.05 -12.98 19.15
CA SER A 50 -2.54 -14.11 18.35
C SER A 50 -3.51 -15.29 18.32
N ASN A 51 -4.04 -15.71 19.46
CA ASN A 51 -5.17 -16.64 19.59
C ASN A 51 -5.85 -16.46 20.97
N PRO A 52 -6.99 -15.74 21.05
CA PRO A 52 -7.54 -15.37 22.36
C PRO A 52 -8.08 -16.57 23.15
N ALA A 53 -8.25 -17.74 22.52
CA ALA A 53 -8.57 -18.95 23.25
C ALA A 53 -7.48 -19.34 24.27
N GLY A 54 -6.22 -19.01 24.02
CA GLY A 54 -5.09 -19.29 24.91
C GLY A 54 -5.16 -18.55 26.26
N VAL A 55 -5.89 -17.41 26.35
CA VAL A 55 -6.00 -16.65 27.61
C VAL A 55 -6.79 -17.38 28.69
N ALA A 56 -7.56 -18.41 28.32
CA ALA A 56 -8.19 -19.29 29.30
C ALA A 56 -7.17 -19.97 30.22
N PHE A 57 -5.93 -20.18 29.76
CA PHE A 57 -4.87 -20.85 30.51
C PHE A 57 -4.01 -19.92 31.37
N MET A 58 -4.32 -18.62 31.40
CA MET A 58 -3.67 -17.65 32.29
C MET A 58 -4.11 -17.84 33.76
N GLU A 59 -3.37 -17.24 34.69
CA GLU A 59 -3.73 -17.17 36.11
C GLU A 59 -4.99 -16.32 36.33
N ASN A 60 -5.79 -16.67 37.35
CA ASN A 60 -6.96 -15.86 37.73
C ASN A 60 -6.51 -14.44 38.12
N GLY A 61 -7.23 -13.42 37.66
CA GLY A 61 -6.92 -12.04 37.97
C GLY A 61 -7.12 -11.09 36.79
N PHE A 62 -6.74 -9.84 37.02
CA PHE A 62 -6.67 -8.82 36.00
C PHE A 62 -5.24 -8.68 35.50
N HIS A 63 -5.07 -8.79 34.18
CA HIS A 63 -3.79 -8.68 33.50
C HIS A 63 -3.85 -7.50 32.53
N LEU A 64 -2.83 -6.67 32.53
CA LEU A 64 -2.72 -5.48 31.68
C LEU A 64 -1.34 -5.44 31.03
N SER A 65 -1.30 -5.09 29.75
CA SER A 65 -0.06 -4.84 29.01
C SER A 65 -0.18 -3.52 28.24
N LEU A 66 0.78 -2.63 28.47
CA LEU A 66 0.94 -1.35 27.79
C LEU A 66 2.19 -1.43 26.94
N ASN A 67 2.07 -1.13 25.65
CA ASN A 67 3.10 -1.41 24.67
C ASN A 67 3.40 -0.18 23.81
N GLY A 68 4.66 -0.08 23.40
CA GLY A 68 5.12 0.89 22.42
C GLY A 68 6.09 0.22 21.47
N GLN A 69 5.84 0.38 20.17
CA GLN A 69 6.74 -0.07 19.11
C GLN A 69 7.16 1.11 18.24
N SER A 70 8.29 1.00 17.56
CA SER A 70 8.74 1.95 16.57
C SER A 70 9.01 1.21 15.26
N ALA A 71 8.60 1.81 14.13
CA ALA A 71 8.87 1.27 12.81
C ALA A 71 9.47 2.35 11.92
N PHE A 72 10.63 2.05 11.34
CA PHE A 72 11.33 2.90 10.39
C PHE A 72 11.64 2.06 9.16
N GLN A 73 11.24 2.53 7.98
CA GLN A 73 11.44 1.79 6.74
C GLN A 73 11.87 2.74 5.64
N THR A 74 12.91 2.36 4.92
CA THR A 74 13.26 2.98 3.63
C THR A 74 12.78 2.05 2.53
N ARG A 75 12.02 2.58 1.58
CA ARG A 75 11.57 1.89 0.38
C ARG A 75 12.32 2.48 -0.81
N THR A 76 13.04 1.64 -1.53
CA THR A 76 13.80 2.06 -2.71
C THR A 76 13.19 1.39 -3.92
N ILE A 77 12.68 2.19 -4.86
CA ILE A 77 12.12 1.71 -6.12
C ILE A 77 13.11 2.00 -7.23
N THR A 78 13.69 0.95 -7.81
CA THR A 78 14.47 1.06 -9.04
C THR A 78 13.55 0.85 -10.23
N SER A 79 13.41 1.87 -11.07
CA SER A 79 12.58 1.81 -12.27
C SER A 79 13.46 1.99 -13.51
N THR A 80 13.26 1.13 -14.52
CA THR A 80 13.92 1.24 -15.81
C THR A 80 12.89 1.46 -16.90
N PHE A 81 13.01 2.58 -17.60
CA PHE A 81 12.17 2.92 -18.74
C PHE A 81 12.97 3.84 -19.68
N ALA A 82 13.13 3.44 -20.94
CA ALA A 82 14.05 4.13 -21.87
C ALA A 82 13.82 5.66 -21.95
N PRO A 83 12.58 6.18 -21.99
CA PRO A 83 12.34 7.62 -21.99
C PRO A 83 12.88 8.38 -20.76
N PHE A 84 13.15 7.73 -19.62
CA PHE A 84 13.75 8.39 -18.45
C PHE A 84 15.10 9.04 -18.75
N ALA A 85 15.83 8.55 -19.76
CA ALA A 85 17.09 9.16 -20.20
C ALA A 85 16.92 10.62 -20.64
N GLY A 86 15.71 11.03 -21.06
CA GLY A 86 15.39 12.43 -21.39
C GLY A 86 15.50 13.40 -20.20
N PHE A 87 15.53 12.88 -18.96
CA PHE A 87 15.74 13.68 -17.76
C PHE A 87 16.90 13.13 -16.94
N GLY A 88 18.09 13.72 -17.07
CA GLY A 88 19.28 13.29 -16.33
C GLY A 88 20.10 12.18 -17.00
N GLY A 89 19.80 11.80 -18.24
CA GLY A 89 20.67 10.96 -19.07
C GLY A 89 20.67 9.46 -18.75
N ASN A 90 19.88 9.01 -17.77
CA ASN A 90 19.82 7.62 -17.36
C ASN A 90 18.41 7.03 -17.49
N ALA A 91 18.28 5.92 -18.21
CA ALA A 91 17.03 5.17 -18.36
C ALA A 91 16.62 4.42 -17.08
N THR A 92 17.54 4.27 -16.12
CA THR A 92 17.28 3.65 -14.82
C THR A 92 17.39 4.70 -13.72
N LYS A 93 16.33 4.83 -12.93
CA LYS A 93 16.24 5.80 -11.82
C LYS A 93 15.87 5.11 -10.51
N VAL A 94 16.22 5.77 -9.41
CA VAL A 94 15.97 5.29 -8.06
C VAL A 94 15.08 6.31 -7.35
N TYR A 95 13.89 5.87 -6.93
CA TYR A 95 12.95 6.68 -6.16
C TYR A 95 12.97 6.18 -4.71
N LYS A 96 13.38 7.06 -3.79
CA LYS A 96 13.48 6.75 -2.37
C LYS A 96 12.24 7.25 -1.64
N GLY A 97 11.56 6.34 -0.97
CA GLY A 97 10.48 6.60 -0.04
C GLY A 97 10.92 6.35 1.40
N GLU A 98 10.62 7.25 2.31
CA GLU A 98 10.92 7.07 3.73
C GLU A 98 9.65 7.00 4.55
N ALA A 99 9.58 6.01 5.44
CA ALA A 99 8.49 5.81 6.37
C ALA A 99 8.98 5.79 7.81
N SER A 100 8.29 6.53 8.68
CA SER A 100 8.62 6.67 10.08
C SER A 100 7.37 6.68 10.94
N ALA A 101 7.33 5.75 11.88
CA ALA A 101 6.34 5.67 12.95
C ALA A 101 7.13 5.51 14.26
N PRO A 102 7.55 6.62 14.90
CA PRO A 102 8.41 6.57 16.08
C PRO A 102 7.71 5.96 17.30
N PHE A 103 6.38 5.98 17.33
CA PHE A 103 5.59 5.36 18.38
C PHE A 103 4.28 4.79 17.84
N ILE A 104 4.09 3.49 18.03
CA ILE A 104 2.91 2.70 17.69
C ILE A 104 2.43 2.08 19.02
N PRO A 105 1.40 2.64 19.65
CA PRO A 105 0.89 2.14 20.92
C PRO A 105 0.06 0.88 20.70
N SER A 106 0.08 -0.01 21.70
CA SER A 106 -0.98 -0.99 21.86
C SER A 106 -1.26 -1.31 23.34
N VAL A 107 -2.52 -1.61 23.64
CA VAL A 107 -3.03 -1.86 25.00
C VAL A 107 -3.79 -3.18 24.98
N PHE A 108 -3.49 -4.06 25.92
CA PHE A 108 -4.07 -5.39 26.02
C PHE A 108 -4.53 -5.62 27.45
N ALA A 109 -5.75 -6.14 27.63
CA ALA A 109 -6.30 -6.43 28.95
C ALA A 109 -7.04 -7.77 28.96
N VAL A 110 -6.91 -8.50 30.07
CA VAL A 110 -7.63 -9.75 30.33
C VAL A 110 -8.12 -9.74 31.77
N TYR A 111 -9.41 -10.02 31.95
CA TYR A 111 -9.96 -10.42 33.24
C TYR A 111 -10.28 -11.91 33.20
N LYS A 112 -9.50 -12.71 33.92
CA LYS A 112 -9.64 -14.17 33.96
C LYS A 112 -10.18 -14.61 35.32
N LYS A 113 -11.25 -15.41 35.30
CA LYS A 113 -11.87 -16.01 36.48
C LYS A 113 -12.35 -17.42 36.19
N ASP A 114 -11.73 -18.40 36.84
CA ASP A 114 -12.05 -19.82 36.75
C ASP A 114 -11.99 -20.32 35.29
N LYS A 115 -13.14 -20.70 34.71
CA LYS A 115 -13.24 -21.15 33.31
C LYS A 115 -13.44 -20.01 32.32
N TRP A 116 -13.71 -18.79 32.78
CA TRP A 116 -13.99 -17.64 31.92
C TRP A 116 -12.80 -16.70 31.84
N ALA A 117 -12.56 -16.13 30.66
CA ALA A 117 -11.73 -14.96 30.49
C ALA A 117 -12.44 -13.96 29.57
N PHE A 118 -12.43 -12.69 29.95
CA PHE A 118 -12.90 -11.58 29.12
C PHE A 118 -11.67 -10.78 28.71
N SER A 119 -11.53 -10.52 27.42
CA SER A 119 -10.32 -9.91 26.89
C SER A 119 -10.61 -8.82 25.89
N GLY A 120 -9.69 -7.88 25.80
CA GLY A 120 -9.74 -6.82 24.81
C GLY A 120 -8.38 -6.24 24.49
N ASN A 121 -8.24 -5.69 23.30
CA ASN A 121 -7.04 -4.97 22.90
C ASN A 121 -7.37 -3.76 22.02
N PHE A 122 -6.49 -2.77 22.05
CA PHE A 122 -6.40 -1.69 21.07
C PHE A 122 -5.01 -1.72 20.43
N ALA A 123 -4.95 -1.76 19.10
CA ALA A 123 -3.68 -1.81 18.36
C ALA A 123 -3.83 -1.26 16.93
N VAL A 124 -2.71 -1.00 16.27
CA VAL A 124 -2.67 -0.78 14.81
C VAL A 124 -2.68 -2.15 14.11
N THR A 125 -3.76 -2.46 13.41
CA THR A 125 -4.04 -3.80 12.87
C THR A 125 -3.74 -3.97 11.39
N GLY A 126 -3.45 -2.87 10.71
CA GLY A 126 -3.07 -2.88 9.30
C GLY A 126 -2.59 -1.52 8.81
N GLY A 127 -2.14 -1.50 7.55
CA GLY A 127 -1.57 -0.34 6.89
C GLY A 127 -0.04 -0.24 6.96
N GLY A 128 0.52 0.55 6.05
CA GLY A 128 1.96 0.69 5.83
C GLY A 128 2.60 1.93 6.45
N GLY A 129 1.90 2.62 7.36
CA GLY A 129 2.34 3.86 7.99
C GLY A 129 2.27 5.06 7.05
N LYS A 130 3.18 6.02 7.21
CA LYS A 130 3.35 7.18 6.32
C LYS A 130 4.61 6.96 5.48
N ALA A 131 4.54 7.13 4.17
CA ALA A 131 5.70 7.09 3.29
C ALA A 131 5.73 8.35 2.42
N THR A 132 6.89 9.01 2.33
CA THR A 132 7.09 10.19 1.49
C THR A 132 8.16 9.91 0.45
N PHE A 133 7.82 10.16 -0.82
CA PHE A 133 8.72 10.15 -1.96
C PHE A 133 8.86 11.58 -2.48
N ASN A 134 10.00 12.21 -2.17
CA ASN A 134 10.24 13.62 -2.50
C ASN A 134 10.34 13.90 -4.00
N GLU A 135 10.65 12.87 -4.81
CA GLU A 135 10.70 12.92 -6.27
C GLU A 135 9.47 12.23 -6.90
N GLY A 136 8.48 11.89 -6.08
CA GLY A 136 7.33 11.07 -6.44
C GLY A 136 7.72 9.66 -6.86
N LEU A 137 6.99 9.09 -7.82
CA LEU A 137 7.14 7.70 -8.23
C LEU A 137 7.57 7.60 -9.69
N GLY A 138 8.33 6.55 -10.04
CA GLY A 138 8.65 6.26 -11.44
C GLY A 138 7.43 6.11 -12.34
N SER A 139 6.30 5.66 -11.79
CA SER A 139 5.03 5.63 -12.53
C SER A 139 4.51 7.02 -12.88
N PHE A 140 4.73 8.04 -12.04
CA PHE A 140 4.33 9.42 -12.31
C PHE A 140 5.22 10.01 -13.40
N GLU A 141 6.53 9.85 -13.24
CA GLU A 141 7.50 10.32 -14.23
C GLU A 141 7.33 9.61 -15.58
N SER A 142 6.92 8.35 -15.60
CA SER A 142 6.75 7.59 -16.85
C SER A 142 5.69 8.19 -17.78
N LEU A 143 4.67 8.85 -17.20
CA LEU A 143 3.64 9.54 -17.97
C LEU A 143 4.17 10.83 -18.60
N VAL A 144 5.17 11.46 -17.98
CA VAL A 144 5.76 12.71 -18.45
C VAL A 144 6.93 12.47 -19.40
N SER A 145 7.71 11.42 -19.16
CA SER A 145 8.93 11.12 -19.92
C SER A 145 8.69 10.83 -21.40
N VAL A 146 7.47 10.41 -21.75
CA VAL A 146 7.05 10.17 -23.14
C VAL A 146 6.66 11.45 -23.89
N VAL A 147 6.43 12.58 -23.20
CA VAL A 147 5.97 13.84 -23.80
C VAL A 147 6.89 14.30 -24.95
N PRO A 148 8.23 14.35 -24.81
CA PRO A 148 9.12 14.70 -25.92
C PRO A 148 8.88 13.88 -27.20
N GLY A 149 8.83 12.54 -27.07
CA GLY A 149 8.60 11.64 -28.20
C GLY A 149 7.21 11.81 -28.80
N MET A 150 6.18 12.01 -27.97
CA MET A 150 4.82 12.29 -28.43
C MET A 150 4.74 13.60 -29.24
N LEU A 151 5.44 14.65 -28.83
CA LEU A 151 5.46 15.94 -29.54
C LEU A 151 6.13 15.81 -30.91
N VAL A 152 7.28 15.13 -30.98
CA VAL A 152 7.97 14.85 -32.25
C VAL A 152 7.05 14.06 -33.20
N ALA A 153 6.39 13.02 -32.71
CA ALA A 153 5.48 12.20 -33.50
C ALA A 153 4.28 13.00 -34.02
N ALA A 154 3.64 13.80 -33.16
CA ALA A 154 2.51 14.65 -33.54
C ALA A 154 2.92 15.70 -34.60
N GLY A 155 4.12 16.28 -34.47
CA GLY A 155 4.65 17.20 -35.47
C GLY A 155 4.89 16.55 -36.84
N ASN A 156 5.41 15.32 -36.87
CA ASN A 156 5.56 14.56 -38.12
C ASN A 156 4.20 14.31 -38.77
N GLU A 157 3.19 13.88 -37.99
CA GLU A 157 1.84 13.65 -38.49
C GLU A 157 1.21 14.93 -39.10
N MET A 158 1.45 16.10 -38.48
CA MET A 158 1.00 17.38 -39.03
C MET A 158 1.71 17.74 -40.35
N VAL A 159 2.98 17.41 -40.49
CA VAL A 159 3.72 17.60 -41.76
C VAL A 159 3.18 16.68 -42.84
N ASP A 160 3.01 15.40 -42.53
CA ASP A 160 2.49 14.39 -43.47
C ASP A 160 1.08 14.73 -43.98
N LYS A 161 0.26 15.35 -43.12
CA LYS A 161 -1.09 15.84 -43.49
C LYS A 161 -1.09 17.20 -44.20
N GLY A 162 0.08 17.80 -44.47
CA GLY A 162 0.21 19.13 -45.09
C GLY A 162 -0.24 20.29 -44.19
N VAL A 163 -0.48 20.04 -42.90
CA VAL A 163 -0.87 21.06 -41.92
C VAL A 163 0.32 21.94 -41.59
N LEU A 164 1.52 21.38 -41.40
CA LEU A 164 2.74 22.14 -41.17
C LEU A 164 3.76 21.91 -42.29
N PRO A 165 4.56 22.93 -42.67
CA PRO A 165 5.61 22.76 -43.67
C PRO A 165 6.84 22.02 -43.13
N ILE A 166 7.10 22.10 -41.82
CA ILE A 166 8.21 21.46 -41.12
C ILE A 166 7.77 21.06 -39.70
N ASN A 167 8.42 20.04 -39.13
CA ASN A 167 8.18 19.63 -37.75
C ASN A 167 8.97 20.54 -36.79
N ILE A 168 8.29 21.48 -36.14
CA ILE A 168 8.87 22.41 -35.17
C ILE A 168 9.33 21.75 -33.87
N PHE A 169 8.94 20.50 -33.61
CA PHE A 169 9.32 19.73 -32.44
C PHE A 169 10.55 18.85 -32.68
N ASN A 170 11.08 18.83 -33.91
CA ASN A 170 12.28 18.05 -34.20
C ASN A 170 13.44 18.50 -33.29
N GLY A 171 14.04 17.55 -32.56
CA GLY A 171 15.06 17.84 -31.54
C GLY A 171 14.54 17.90 -30.09
N THR A 172 13.24 17.82 -29.85
CA THR A 172 12.68 17.69 -28.49
C THR A 172 12.95 16.30 -27.93
N ASN A 173 13.86 16.22 -26.95
CA ASN A 173 14.38 14.98 -26.40
C ASN A 173 14.70 15.05 -24.90
N LYS A 174 14.49 16.20 -24.27
CA LYS A 174 14.66 16.43 -22.83
C LYS A 174 13.34 16.84 -22.20
N TYR A 175 13.17 16.47 -20.94
CA TYR A 175 12.08 16.94 -20.10
C TYR A 175 12.56 17.17 -18.67
N SER A 176 11.76 17.89 -17.89
CA SER A 176 11.86 17.98 -16.42
C SER A 176 10.44 17.98 -15.85
N VAL A 177 10.33 17.59 -14.58
CA VAL A 177 9.05 17.54 -13.87
C VAL A 177 9.29 17.74 -12.38
N ASP A 178 8.40 18.50 -11.74
CA ASP A 178 8.30 18.58 -10.29
C ASP A 178 7.23 17.57 -9.82
N SER A 179 7.65 16.58 -9.03
CA SER A 179 6.81 15.43 -8.68
C SER A 179 7.00 15.07 -7.22
N TYR A 180 5.90 14.84 -6.53
CA TYR A 180 5.87 14.54 -5.10
C TYR A 180 4.76 13.54 -4.78
N MET A 181 5.01 12.66 -3.81
CA MET A 181 4.00 11.74 -3.32
C MET A 181 4.19 11.45 -1.84
N ARG A 182 3.10 11.55 -1.09
CA ARG A 182 3.00 11.14 0.30
C ARG A 182 1.75 10.30 0.49
N GLY A 183 1.96 9.06 0.93
CA GLY A 183 0.89 8.14 1.31
C GLY A 183 0.87 7.92 2.82
N LYS A 184 -0.32 7.84 3.40
CA LYS A 184 -0.60 7.45 4.79
C LYS A 184 -1.66 6.36 4.75
N GLN A 185 -1.44 5.26 5.46
CA GLN A 185 -2.44 4.21 5.66
C GLN A 185 -2.28 3.61 7.06
N MET A 186 -3.32 3.73 7.87
CA MET A 186 -3.39 3.15 9.21
C MET A 186 -4.77 2.55 9.45
N ILE A 187 -4.82 1.37 10.05
CA ILE A 187 -6.04 0.74 10.54
C ILE A 187 -5.90 0.57 12.05
N PHE A 188 -6.82 1.16 12.80
CA PHE A 188 -6.90 1.02 14.26
C PHE A 188 -7.96 -0.03 14.60
N GLY A 189 -7.61 -1.00 15.43
CA GLY A 189 -8.51 -2.05 15.87
C GLY A 189 -8.83 -1.93 17.35
N LEU A 190 -10.11 -2.05 17.70
CA LEU A 190 -10.58 -2.34 19.06
C LEU A 190 -11.21 -3.73 19.06
N GLN A 191 -10.54 -4.68 19.70
CA GLN A 191 -11.02 -6.06 19.84
C GLN A 191 -11.59 -6.29 21.23
N LEU A 192 -12.71 -7.01 21.31
CA LEU A 192 -13.35 -7.46 22.53
C LEU A 192 -13.87 -8.89 22.35
N GLY A 193 -13.82 -9.71 23.40
CA GLY A 193 -14.47 -11.02 23.38
C GLY A 193 -14.37 -11.78 24.68
N ALA A 194 -14.88 -13.01 24.63
CA ALA A 194 -14.92 -13.93 25.76
C ALA A 194 -14.33 -15.28 25.37
N THR A 195 -13.57 -15.85 26.28
CA THR A 195 -12.99 -17.19 26.19
C THR A 195 -13.60 -18.06 27.28
N TYR A 196 -13.98 -19.29 26.91
CA TYR A 196 -14.42 -20.31 27.84
C TYR A 196 -13.51 -21.54 27.79
N ARG A 197 -13.04 -22.00 28.95
CA ARG A 197 -12.31 -23.25 29.12
C ARG A 197 -13.32 -24.41 29.18
N ILE A 198 -13.48 -25.10 28.05
CA ILE A 198 -14.46 -26.18 27.86
C ILE A 198 -14.06 -27.42 28.67
N THR A 199 -12.79 -27.81 28.60
CA THR A 199 -12.20 -28.93 29.35
C THR A 199 -10.89 -28.48 29.99
N ASP A 200 -10.21 -29.35 30.73
CA ASP A 200 -8.90 -29.00 31.31
C ASP A 200 -7.82 -28.71 30.26
N TYR A 201 -8.05 -29.14 29.01
CA TYR A 201 -7.11 -29.00 27.90
C TYR A 201 -7.61 -28.14 26.74
N LEU A 202 -8.92 -27.88 26.64
CA LEU A 202 -9.52 -27.20 25.48
C LEU A 202 -10.25 -25.93 25.91
N SER A 203 -10.00 -24.84 25.20
CA SER A 203 -10.76 -23.60 25.29
C SER A 203 -11.23 -23.09 23.93
N ALA A 204 -12.27 -22.27 23.95
CA ALA A 204 -12.79 -21.60 22.77
C ALA A 204 -13.00 -20.11 23.04
N PHE A 205 -12.78 -19.30 22.02
CA PHE A 205 -13.02 -17.86 22.02
C PHE A 205 -14.03 -17.47 20.96
N ALA A 206 -14.88 -16.51 21.31
CA ALA A 206 -15.68 -15.75 20.37
C ALA A 206 -15.57 -14.25 20.69
N GLY A 207 -15.39 -13.44 19.65
CA GLY A 207 -15.28 -11.99 19.81
C GLY A 207 -15.40 -11.25 18.50
N VAL A 208 -15.23 -9.94 18.59
CA VAL A 208 -15.29 -9.03 17.45
C VAL A 208 -14.17 -8.00 17.54
N ARG A 209 -13.73 -7.49 16.39
CA ARG A 209 -12.82 -6.36 16.27
C ARG A 209 -13.43 -5.28 15.40
N MET A 210 -13.64 -4.10 15.96
CA MET A 210 -13.97 -2.91 15.18
C MET A 210 -12.68 -2.34 14.60
N ASN A 211 -12.63 -2.17 13.28
CA ASN A 211 -11.50 -1.58 12.57
C ASN A 211 -11.89 -0.21 12.04
N TYR A 212 -11.04 0.79 12.27
CA TYR A 212 -11.18 2.14 11.76
C TYR A 212 -10.00 2.47 10.84
N VAL A 213 -10.30 2.77 9.58
CA VAL A 213 -9.34 3.10 8.53
C VAL A 213 -9.10 4.61 8.51
N SER A 214 -7.83 5.00 8.47
CA SER A 214 -7.37 6.38 8.30
C SER A 214 -6.27 6.42 7.25
N ASN A 215 -6.63 6.84 6.04
CA ASN A 215 -5.70 7.00 4.92
C ASN A 215 -5.51 8.48 4.59
N GLY A 216 -4.44 8.78 3.88
CA GLY A 216 -4.17 10.10 3.31
C GLY A 216 -3.28 9.98 2.08
N TYR A 217 -3.61 10.71 1.03
CA TYR A 217 -2.86 10.79 -0.21
C TYR A 217 -2.68 12.26 -0.55
N GLU A 218 -1.42 12.67 -0.58
CA GLU A 218 -0.99 14.01 -0.94
C GLU A 218 0.07 13.87 -2.04
N GLY A 219 -0.04 14.60 -3.13
CA GLY A 219 0.91 14.46 -4.23
C GLY A 219 0.64 15.40 -5.37
N HIS A 220 1.65 15.58 -6.21
CA HIS A 220 1.51 16.40 -7.40
C HIS A 220 2.47 15.98 -8.51
N ILE A 221 2.09 16.35 -9.74
CA ILE A 221 2.93 16.36 -10.95
C ILE A 221 2.73 17.76 -11.54
N ARG A 222 3.76 18.58 -11.49
CA ARG A 222 3.71 19.99 -11.90
C ARG A 222 4.91 20.37 -12.72
N ASN A 223 4.79 21.55 -13.32
CA ASN A 223 5.88 22.18 -14.06
C ASN A 223 6.54 21.21 -15.04
N ILE A 224 5.72 20.59 -15.87
CA ILE A 224 6.22 19.74 -16.96
C ILE A 224 6.89 20.65 -17.98
N GLU A 225 8.20 20.49 -18.17
CA GLU A 225 8.95 21.26 -19.16
C GLU A 225 9.58 20.33 -20.20
N ALA A 226 9.81 20.87 -21.41
CA ALA A 226 10.52 20.17 -22.48
C ALA A 226 11.35 21.15 -23.31
N ASN A 227 12.41 20.65 -23.96
CA ASN A 227 13.22 21.43 -24.89
C ASN A 227 12.58 21.47 -26.28
N ILE A 228 11.55 22.29 -26.45
CA ILE A 228 10.82 22.37 -27.72
C ILE A 228 11.78 22.73 -28.88
N GLY A 229 11.83 21.88 -29.92
CA GLY A 229 12.73 22.04 -31.07
C GLY A 229 14.23 21.94 -30.74
N GLY A 230 14.60 21.38 -29.59
CA GLY A 230 15.99 21.36 -29.11
C GLY A 230 16.46 22.67 -28.45
N GLY A 231 15.54 23.62 -28.22
CA GLY A 231 15.82 24.92 -27.59
C GLY A 231 15.93 24.85 -26.06
N GLU A 232 15.62 25.96 -25.40
CA GLU A 232 15.56 26.04 -23.93
C GLU A 232 14.40 25.20 -23.37
N MET A 233 14.52 24.82 -22.11
CA MET A 233 13.43 24.17 -21.37
C MET A 233 12.29 25.18 -21.18
N VAL A 234 11.10 24.82 -21.63
CA VAL A 234 9.90 25.65 -21.47
C VAL A 234 8.78 24.82 -20.87
N ASN A 235 7.99 25.44 -20.00
CA ASN A 235 6.78 24.83 -19.46
C ASN A 235 5.80 24.47 -20.60
N VAL A 236 5.53 23.18 -20.75
CA VAL A 236 4.80 22.62 -21.90
C VAL A 236 3.33 23.07 -21.87
N ASN A 237 2.68 23.06 -20.71
CA ASN A 237 1.30 23.51 -20.59
C ASN A 237 1.15 24.97 -21.02
N LYS A 238 2.04 25.85 -20.52
CA LYS A 238 2.03 27.27 -20.87
C LYS A 238 2.31 27.48 -22.35
N TYR A 239 3.36 26.84 -22.89
CA TYR A 239 3.73 26.94 -24.31
C TYR A 239 2.55 26.59 -25.21
N PHE A 240 1.90 25.45 -24.97
CA PHE A 240 0.78 25.01 -25.79
C PHE A 240 -0.52 25.78 -25.54
N SER A 241 -0.73 26.32 -24.34
CA SER A 241 -1.85 27.22 -24.06
C SER A 241 -1.74 28.53 -24.85
N ASP A 242 -0.54 29.11 -24.90
CA ASP A 242 -0.28 30.33 -25.67
C ASP A 242 -0.33 30.06 -27.17
N TYR A 243 0.25 28.94 -27.61
CA TYR A 243 0.21 28.52 -29.03
C TYR A 243 -1.22 28.24 -29.51
N ALA A 244 -2.05 27.59 -28.69
CA ALA A 244 -3.46 27.35 -29.00
C ALA A 244 -4.24 28.65 -29.19
N LYS A 245 -4.02 29.65 -28.32
CA LYS A 245 -4.65 30.98 -28.45
C LYS A 245 -4.23 31.69 -29.73
N GLN A 246 -2.93 31.69 -30.04
CA GLN A 246 -2.41 32.31 -31.26
C GLN A 246 -2.98 31.65 -32.52
N ALA A 247 -2.96 30.31 -32.57
CA ALA A 247 -3.52 29.55 -33.69
C ALA A 247 -5.02 29.79 -33.83
N ARG A 248 -5.76 29.90 -32.72
CA ARG A 248 -7.20 30.19 -32.75
C ARG A 248 -7.48 31.59 -33.32
N THR A 249 -6.77 32.61 -32.87
CA THR A 249 -6.88 33.98 -33.41
C THR A 249 -6.61 34.00 -34.92
N ALA A 250 -5.58 33.27 -35.38
CA ALA A 250 -5.29 33.15 -36.80
C ALA A 250 -6.42 32.44 -37.57
N ALA A 251 -6.96 31.34 -37.03
CA ALA A 251 -8.09 30.64 -37.63
C ALA A 251 -9.30 31.58 -37.79
N ASP A 252 -9.68 32.30 -36.74
CA ASP A 252 -10.82 33.23 -36.77
C ASP A 252 -10.59 34.37 -37.78
N ALA A 253 -9.36 34.85 -37.96
CA ALA A 253 -9.01 35.83 -38.99
C ALA A 253 -9.15 35.29 -40.42
N TYR A 254 -8.70 34.05 -40.69
CA TYR A 254 -8.90 33.41 -42.00
C TYR A 254 -10.37 33.12 -42.29
N LEU A 255 -11.14 32.75 -41.26
CA LEU A 255 -12.58 32.58 -41.38
C LEU A 255 -13.26 33.91 -41.76
N ALA A 256 -12.88 35.01 -41.12
CA ALA A 256 -13.39 36.35 -41.46
C ALA A 256 -12.99 36.79 -42.88
N ALA A 257 -11.84 36.34 -43.37
CA ALA A 257 -11.37 36.56 -44.74
C ALA A 257 -11.93 35.56 -45.78
N ASN A 258 -12.80 34.62 -45.36
CA ASN A 258 -13.34 33.53 -46.18
C ASN A 258 -12.28 32.60 -46.79
N ASP A 259 -11.10 32.50 -46.18
CA ASP A 259 -10.04 31.56 -46.52
C ASP A 259 -10.22 30.26 -45.72
N LEU A 260 -11.10 29.39 -46.23
CA LEU A 260 -11.49 28.16 -45.55
C LEU A 260 -10.34 27.14 -45.44
N ALA A 261 -9.36 27.19 -46.34
CA ALA A 261 -8.22 26.27 -46.34
C ALA A 261 -7.27 26.58 -45.17
N ASN A 262 -6.90 27.85 -44.99
CA ASN A 262 -6.08 28.25 -43.86
C ASN A 262 -6.85 28.21 -42.52
N TYR A 263 -8.15 28.53 -42.53
CA TYR A 263 -9.00 28.32 -41.37
C TYR A 263 -8.92 26.88 -40.85
N ALA A 264 -9.14 25.87 -41.71
CA ALA A 264 -9.14 24.47 -41.32
C ALA A 264 -7.76 24.03 -40.74
N LYS A 265 -6.67 24.52 -41.32
CA LYS A 265 -5.30 24.28 -40.85
C LYS A 265 -5.05 24.85 -39.45
N TYR A 266 -5.34 26.13 -39.24
CA TYR A 266 -5.10 26.77 -37.94
C TYR A 266 -6.07 26.31 -36.86
N ASP A 267 -7.30 25.95 -37.22
CA ASP A 267 -8.26 25.33 -36.31
C ASP A 267 -7.79 23.94 -35.84
N ALA A 268 -7.25 23.11 -36.74
CA ALA A 268 -6.66 21.82 -36.38
C ALA A 268 -5.44 21.98 -35.45
N ILE A 269 -4.56 22.95 -35.73
CA ILE A 269 -3.41 23.27 -34.87
C ILE A 269 -3.90 23.72 -33.49
N ALA A 270 -4.87 24.63 -33.42
CA ALA A 270 -5.40 25.12 -32.16
C ALA A 270 -6.00 23.98 -31.31
N LYS A 271 -6.73 23.05 -31.94
CA LYS A 271 -7.32 21.89 -31.26
C LYS A 271 -6.27 20.94 -30.69
N GLU A 272 -5.25 20.58 -31.45
CA GLU A 272 -4.20 19.68 -30.95
C GLU A 272 -3.36 20.37 -29.87
N ALA A 273 -3.03 21.67 -30.03
CA ALA A 273 -2.36 22.44 -29.01
C ALA A 273 -3.16 22.51 -27.69
N THR A 274 -4.48 22.72 -27.78
CA THR A 274 -5.38 22.70 -26.60
C THR A 274 -5.35 21.34 -25.91
N LYS A 275 -5.35 20.24 -26.68
CA LYS A 275 -5.28 18.87 -26.14
C LYS A 275 -3.96 18.61 -25.43
N VAL A 276 -2.82 18.99 -26.03
CA VAL A 276 -1.50 18.85 -25.39
C VAL A 276 -1.43 19.66 -24.11
N ALA A 277 -1.90 20.92 -24.12
CA ALA A 277 -1.97 21.74 -22.93
C ALA A 277 -2.80 21.07 -21.82
N GLY A 278 -3.94 20.47 -22.15
CA GLY A 278 -4.76 19.73 -21.18
C GLY A 278 -4.07 18.48 -20.60
N LEU A 279 -3.31 17.75 -21.42
CA LEU A 279 -2.55 16.56 -20.98
C LEU A 279 -1.35 16.88 -20.09
N THR A 280 -0.73 18.05 -20.28
CA THR A 280 0.45 18.50 -19.52
C THR A 280 0.11 19.50 -18.42
N ALA A 281 -1.18 19.75 -18.17
CA ALA A 281 -1.63 20.57 -17.06
C ALA A 281 -1.22 19.94 -15.71
N ASP A 282 -0.85 20.80 -14.78
CA ASP A 282 -0.50 20.42 -13.41
C ASP A 282 -1.60 19.54 -12.78
N LYS A 283 -1.17 18.50 -12.07
CA LYS A 283 -2.01 17.56 -11.34
C LYS A 283 -1.65 17.60 -9.87
N GLU A 284 -2.66 17.72 -9.02
CA GLU A 284 -2.54 17.66 -7.57
C GLU A 284 -3.65 16.81 -6.98
N LEU A 285 -3.31 16.13 -5.88
CA LEU A 285 -4.22 15.37 -5.07
C LEU A 285 -3.96 15.68 -3.59
N ASP A 286 -5.01 16.03 -2.86
CA ASP A 286 -5.04 16.05 -1.41
C ASP A 286 -6.36 15.44 -0.92
N CYS A 287 -6.28 14.18 -0.48
CA CYS A 287 -7.43 13.39 -0.07
C CYS A 287 -7.12 12.58 1.19
N ASP A 288 -7.95 12.72 2.22
CA ASP A 288 -8.01 11.74 3.32
C ASP A 288 -9.07 10.72 2.99
N GLN A 289 -8.92 9.50 3.48
CA GLN A 289 -10.01 8.52 3.43
C GLN A 289 -10.26 7.92 4.81
N THR A 290 -11.54 7.77 5.15
CA THR A 290 -11.94 7.14 6.42
C THR A 290 -13.05 6.14 6.21
N GLY A 291 -13.03 5.05 6.96
CA GLY A 291 -14.04 4.00 6.91
C GLY A 291 -13.94 3.11 8.14
N TRP A 292 -14.93 2.26 8.36
CA TRP A 292 -14.90 1.31 9.47
C TRP A 292 -15.64 0.03 9.13
N GLY A 293 -15.34 -1.03 9.87
CA GLY A 293 -15.94 -2.34 9.68
C GLY A 293 -15.65 -3.25 10.87
N VAL A 294 -16.39 -4.36 10.96
CA VAL A 294 -16.30 -5.28 12.09
C VAL A 294 -15.83 -6.65 11.61
N THR A 295 -14.81 -7.18 12.28
CA THR A 295 -14.26 -8.52 12.09
C THR A 295 -14.78 -9.43 13.19
N PRO A 296 -15.69 -10.38 12.90
CA PRO A 296 -15.91 -11.53 13.78
C PRO A 296 -14.63 -12.36 13.92
N ILE A 297 -14.38 -12.92 15.10
CA ILE A 297 -13.21 -13.74 15.40
C ILE A 297 -13.62 -14.96 16.22
N LEU A 298 -13.12 -16.12 15.81
CA LEU A 298 -13.23 -17.38 16.55
C LEU A 298 -11.84 -17.93 16.84
N GLY A 299 -11.69 -18.60 17.97
CA GLY A 299 -10.44 -19.24 18.35
C GLY A 299 -10.66 -20.54 19.11
N LEU A 300 -9.74 -21.48 18.95
CA LEU A 300 -9.63 -22.71 19.72
C LEU A 300 -8.18 -22.84 20.21
N ASP A 301 -7.99 -23.30 21.45
CA ASP A 301 -6.66 -23.57 21.99
C ASP A 301 -6.68 -24.88 22.76
N PHE A 302 -5.74 -25.77 22.41
CA PHE A 302 -5.56 -27.08 23.02
C PHE A 302 -4.20 -27.13 23.73
N LYS A 303 -4.22 -27.11 25.05
CA LYS A 303 -3.04 -27.17 25.92
C LYS A 303 -3.02 -28.48 26.68
N MET A 304 -2.02 -29.34 26.41
CA MET A 304 -1.85 -30.60 27.13
C MET A 304 -0.37 -30.85 27.43
N ASN A 305 -0.04 -30.91 28.72
CA ASN A 305 1.34 -31.07 29.20
C ASN A 305 2.26 -30.02 28.57
N LYS A 306 3.28 -30.47 27.82
CA LYS A 306 4.27 -29.64 27.13
C LYS A 306 3.81 -29.07 25.80
N TRP A 307 2.64 -29.49 25.30
CA TRP A 307 2.11 -29.07 24.00
C TRP A 307 1.08 -27.96 24.17
N ASN A 308 1.14 -26.96 23.28
CA ASN A 308 0.04 -26.05 23.05
C ASN A 308 -0.24 -25.90 21.55
N ILE A 309 -1.51 -25.95 21.16
CA ILE A 309 -1.94 -25.84 19.77
C ILE A 309 -3.03 -24.79 19.68
N GLY A 310 -2.80 -23.74 18.91
CA GLY A 310 -3.75 -22.65 18.71
C GLY A 310 -4.28 -22.62 17.28
N VAL A 311 -5.58 -22.36 17.12
CA VAL A 311 -6.22 -22.09 15.83
C VAL A 311 -7.12 -20.87 15.99
N LYS A 312 -6.94 -19.86 15.14
CA LYS A 312 -7.78 -18.66 15.11
C LYS A 312 -8.27 -18.40 13.70
N TYR A 313 -9.52 -17.98 13.58
CA TYR A 313 -10.09 -17.51 12.33
C TYR A 313 -10.68 -16.10 12.51
N GLU A 314 -10.16 -15.14 11.76
CA GLU A 314 -10.71 -13.79 11.62
C GLU A 314 -11.50 -13.74 10.30
N PHE A 315 -12.75 -13.29 10.35
CA PHE A 315 -13.62 -13.26 9.17
C PHE A 315 -13.31 -12.06 8.26
N ASN A 316 -13.63 -12.18 6.96
CA ASN A 316 -13.48 -11.07 6.02
C ASN A 316 -14.28 -9.86 6.50
N THR A 317 -13.62 -8.70 6.58
CA THR A 317 -14.23 -7.47 7.07
C THR A 317 -14.57 -6.57 5.91
N LYS A 318 -15.85 -6.35 5.69
CA LYS A 318 -16.32 -5.42 4.67
C LYS A 318 -16.01 -3.98 5.09
N LEU A 319 -15.31 -3.24 4.24
CA LEU A 319 -14.94 -1.86 4.48
C LEU A 319 -15.29 -1.00 3.26
N ASN A 320 -15.99 0.10 3.51
CA ASN A 320 -16.15 1.19 2.55
C ASN A 320 -15.46 2.41 3.13
N VAL A 321 -14.51 2.94 2.37
CA VAL A 321 -13.68 4.07 2.79
C VAL A 321 -14.06 5.27 1.94
N GLU A 322 -14.54 6.32 2.59
CA GLU A 322 -15.04 7.53 1.95
C GLU A 322 -13.89 8.52 1.71
N ASN A 323 -13.82 9.07 0.51
CA ASN A 323 -12.93 10.16 0.16
C ASN A 323 -13.39 11.47 0.79
N LYS A 324 -12.50 12.11 1.54
CA LYS A 324 -12.60 13.49 2.00
C LYS A 324 -11.57 14.28 1.21
N THR A 325 -11.97 14.83 0.09
CA THR A 325 -11.07 15.40 -0.92
C THR A 325 -11.05 16.92 -0.83
N ARG A 326 -9.86 17.48 -0.65
CA ARG A 326 -9.61 18.94 -0.71
C ARG A 326 -9.25 19.38 -2.12
N ILE A 327 -8.38 18.62 -2.78
CA ILE A 327 -7.92 18.88 -4.15
C ILE A 327 -7.91 17.56 -4.92
N ASP A 328 -8.48 17.55 -6.12
CA ASP A 328 -8.35 16.45 -7.07
C ASP A 328 -8.39 16.96 -8.52
N ASN A 329 -7.20 17.18 -9.09
CA ASN A 329 -7.07 17.47 -10.53
C ASN A 329 -6.82 16.20 -11.36
N THR A 330 -6.77 15.04 -10.70
CA THR A 330 -6.62 13.72 -11.31
C THR A 330 -7.96 13.16 -11.80
N GLY A 331 -9.06 13.52 -11.13
CA GLY A 331 -10.40 13.01 -11.36
C GLY A 331 -10.65 11.60 -10.79
N LEU A 332 -9.73 11.09 -9.96
CA LEU A 332 -9.75 9.72 -9.45
C LEU A 332 -10.29 9.61 -8.02
N PHE A 333 -10.38 10.71 -7.28
CA PHE A 333 -10.71 10.75 -5.86
C PHE A 333 -11.83 11.76 -5.60
N ALA A 334 -12.94 11.64 -6.31
CA ALA A 334 -14.09 12.51 -6.10
C ALA A 334 -14.57 12.47 -4.64
N ASN A 335 -14.90 13.64 -4.08
CA ASN A 335 -15.29 13.82 -2.69
C ASN A 335 -16.60 13.06 -2.36
N GLY A 336 -16.67 12.41 -1.20
CA GLY A 336 -17.83 11.62 -0.75
C GLY A 336 -17.97 10.24 -1.41
N VAL A 337 -17.12 9.91 -2.39
CA VAL A 337 -17.14 8.59 -3.04
C VAL A 337 -16.56 7.54 -2.08
N ASN A 338 -17.26 6.43 -1.97
CA ASN A 338 -16.87 5.29 -1.17
C ASN A 338 -16.16 4.24 -2.02
N THR A 339 -15.01 3.76 -1.55
CA THR A 339 -14.20 2.75 -2.22
C THR A 339 -14.08 1.50 -1.35
N PRO A 340 -14.27 0.28 -1.90
CA PRO A 340 -14.01 -0.95 -1.17
C PRO A 340 -12.55 -1.07 -0.73
N HIS A 341 -12.34 -1.51 0.51
CA HIS A 341 -11.01 -1.69 1.09
C HIS A 341 -11.03 -2.79 2.16
N ASP A 342 -11.65 -3.93 1.85
CA ASP A 342 -11.89 -5.01 2.80
C ASP A 342 -10.59 -5.49 3.50
N ILE A 343 -10.69 -5.88 4.77
CA ILE A 343 -9.61 -6.65 5.42
C ILE A 343 -9.87 -8.13 5.10
N PRO A 344 -8.89 -8.86 4.54
CA PRO A 344 -9.05 -10.27 4.21
C PRO A 344 -9.36 -11.09 5.45
N ALA A 345 -10.08 -12.20 5.24
CA ALA A 345 -10.14 -13.23 6.26
C ALA A 345 -8.73 -13.76 6.54
N LEU A 346 -8.51 -14.25 7.76
CA LEU A 346 -7.23 -14.76 8.22
C LEU A 346 -7.44 -16.06 9.00
N LEU A 347 -6.82 -17.14 8.55
CA LEU A 347 -6.65 -18.37 9.32
C LEU A 347 -5.25 -18.38 9.91
N THR A 348 -5.12 -18.56 11.23
CA THR A 348 -3.83 -18.83 11.87
C THR A 348 -3.86 -20.17 12.60
N VAL A 349 -2.76 -20.90 12.51
CA VAL A 349 -2.53 -22.16 13.21
C VAL A 349 -1.13 -22.11 13.80
N GLY A 350 -0.95 -22.54 15.04
CA GLY A 350 0.39 -22.74 15.56
C GLY A 350 0.49 -23.81 16.61
N VAL A 351 1.73 -24.24 16.82
CA VAL A 351 2.10 -25.29 17.75
C VAL A 351 3.29 -24.79 18.55
N SER A 352 3.19 -24.88 19.87
CA SER A 352 4.27 -24.63 20.81
C SER A 352 4.60 -25.91 21.57
N TYR A 353 5.88 -26.15 21.79
CA TYR A 353 6.39 -27.26 22.58
C TYR A 353 7.41 -26.78 23.60
N GLU A 354 7.15 -27.10 24.87
CA GLU A 354 8.05 -26.86 25.99
C GLU A 354 9.11 -27.97 26.03
N ILE A 355 10.31 -27.67 25.51
CA ILE A 355 11.45 -28.59 25.51
C ILE A 355 11.93 -28.79 26.96
N LEU A 356 12.13 -27.67 27.66
CA LEU A 356 12.47 -27.56 29.09
C LEU A 356 11.57 -26.48 29.71
N PRO A 357 11.42 -26.42 31.06
CA PRO A 357 10.65 -25.36 31.71
C PRO A 357 11.06 -23.93 31.32
N VAL A 358 12.31 -23.76 30.87
CA VAL A 358 12.89 -22.50 30.42
C VAL A 358 13.07 -22.41 28.91
N LEU A 359 12.78 -23.46 28.14
CA LEU A 359 13.09 -23.51 26.71
C LEU A 359 11.88 -24.01 25.92
N ARG A 360 11.37 -23.16 25.03
CA ARG A 360 10.22 -23.48 24.18
C ARG A 360 10.50 -23.21 22.72
N ALA A 361 10.00 -24.08 21.85
CA ALA A 361 10.01 -23.88 20.41
C ALA A 361 8.56 -23.73 19.94
N SER A 362 8.31 -22.87 18.96
CA SER A 362 7.00 -22.80 18.31
C SER A 362 7.10 -22.55 16.83
N VAL A 363 6.09 -23.04 16.12
CA VAL A 363 5.87 -22.82 14.70
C VAL A 363 4.46 -22.29 14.48
N GLY A 364 4.30 -21.45 13.47
CA GLY A 364 3.04 -20.82 13.11
C GLY A 364 2.84 -20.81 11.60
N TYR A 365 1.59 -20.81 11.18
CA TYR A 365 1.16 -20.71 9.79
C TYR A 365 -0.04 -19.79 9.70
N HIS A 366 0.04 -18.79 8.84
CA HIS A 366 -1.07 -17.90 8.53
C HIS A 366 -1.47 -18.01 7.06
N HIS A 367 -2.77 -17.97 6.79
CA HIS A 367 -3.32 -17.82 5.45
C HIS A 367 -4.25 -16.62 5.39
N PHE A 368 -3.89 -15.65 4.55
CA PHE A 368 -4.69 -14.47 4.23
C PHE A 368 -5.50 -14.75 2.96
N PHE A 369 -6.82 -14.67 3.05
CA PHE A 369 -7.71 -14.91 1.91
C PHE A 369 -7.84 -13.66 1.03
N ASP A 370 -6.71 -13.13 0.54
CA ASP A 370 -6.61 -11.83 -0.15
C ASP A 370 -7.52 -11.71 -1.37
N THR A 371 -7.70 -12.81 -2.12
CA THR A 371 -8.54 -12.88 -3.32
C THR A 371 -10.02 -12.63 -3.04
N ASN A 372 -10.45 -12.74 -1.78
CA ASN A 372 -11.84 -12.55 -1.36
C ASN A 372 -12.10 -11.17 -0.72
N ALA A 373 -11.05 -10.40 -0.45
CA ALA A 373 -11.17 -9.05 0.09
C ALA A 373 -11.42 -8.06 -1.03
N ARG A 374 -12.62 -7.48 -1.10
CA ARG A 374 -12.97 -6.53 -2.16
C ARG A 374 -12.12 -5.26 -2.05
N MET A 375 -11.47 -4.89 -3.15
CA MET A 375 -10.68 -3.68 -3.28
C MET A 375 -11.26 -2.75 -4.35
N ALA A 376 -10.73 -1.53 -4.41
CA ALA A 376 -10.98 -0.58 -5.49
C ALA A 376 -10.76 -1.23 -6.87
N ASP A 377 -11.54 -0.81 -7.86
CA ASP A 377 -11.32 -1.23 -9.24
C ASP A 377 -10.06 -0.61 -9.84
N ALA A 378 -9.41 -1.34 -10.74
CA ALA A 378 -8.30 -0.89 -11.56
C ALA A 378 -8.50 -1.37 -13.00
N LYS A 379 -7.98 -0.57 -13.94
CA LYS A 379 -7.94 -0.97 -15.35
C LYS A 379 -6.68 -1.79 -15.61
N ASP A 380 -6.85 -2.98 -16.15
CA ASP A 380 -5.75 -3.82 -16.59
C ASP A 380 -5.04 -3.13 -17.78
N PRO A 381 -3.73 -2.84 -17.70
CA PRO A 381 -2.99 -2.19 -18.78
C PRO A 381 -2.80 -3.09 -20.01
N VAL A 382 -2.92 -4.42 -19.88
CA VAL A 382 -2.75 -5.39 -20.97
C VAL A 382 -4.07 -5.64 -21.69
N THR A 383 -5.13 -5.93 -20.93
CA THR A 383 -6.43 -6.31 -21.51
C THR A 383 -7.40 -5.13 -21.66
N GLY A 384 -7.16 -4.03 -20.95
CA GLY A 384 -8.06 -2.88 -20.89
C GLY A 384 -9.31 -3.09 -20.03
N GLN A 385 -9.50 -4.28 -19.44
CA GLN A 385 -10.65 -4.60 -18.60
C GLN A 385 -10.56 -3.90 -17.24
N THR A 386 -11.69 -3.38 -16.75
CA THR A 386 -11.81 -2.86 -15.38
C THR A 386 -12.27 -3.97 -14.44
N MET A 387 -11.51 -4.21 -13.37
CA MET A 387 -11.83 -5.20 -12.35
C MET A 387 -11.25 -4.81 -10.98
N GLY A 388 -11.79 -5.38 -9.91
CA GLY A 388 -11.28 -5.16 -8.54
C GLY A 388 -9.81 -5.56 -8.41
N LYS A 389 -9.02 -4.76 -7.68
CA LYS A 389 -7.56 -5.00 -7.49
C LYS A 389 -7.24 -6.41 -6.95
N GLN A 390 -8.14 -7.02 -6.19
CA GLN A 390 -7.99 -8.39 -5.68
C GLN A 390 -7.98 -9.47 -6.78
N HIS A 391 -8.40 -9.15 -8.00
CA HIS A 391 -8.36 -10.08 -9.14
C HIS A 391 -7.02 -10.08 -9.89
N PHE A 392 -6.12 -9.14 -9.56
CA PHE A 392 -4.75 -9.13 -10.10
C PHE A 392 -3.80 -10.08 -9.35
N ILE A 393 -4.25 -10.66 -8.23
CA ILE A 393 -3.52 -11.68 -7.48
C ILE A 393 -4.13 -13.07 -7.73
N LYS A 394 -3.28 -14.09 -7.83
CA LYS A 394 -3.71 -15.46 -8.16
C LYS A 394 -4.15 -16.28 -6.95
N GLN A 395 -3.64 -15.93 -5.77
CA GLN A 395 -3.85 -16.69 -4.54
C GLN A 395 -3.68 -15.75 -3.33
N GLY A 396 -4.16 -16.21 -2.18
CA GLY A 396 -3.90 -15.56 -0.89
C GLY A 396 -2.44 -15.65 -0.44
N THR A 397 -2.09 -14.83 0.55
CA THR A 397 -0.75 -14.82 1.16
C THR A 397 -0.63 -15.94 2.20
N ASN A 398 0.51 -16.64 2.20
CA ASN A 398 0.87 -17.63 3.21
C ASN A 398 2.08 -17.13 3.99
N GLU A 399 1.98 -17.08 5.32
CA GLU A 399 3.08 -16.74 6.22
C GLU A 399 3.46 -17.97 7.05
N TYR A 400 4.76 -18.26 7.14
CA TYR A 400 5.30 -19.36 7.94
C TYR A 400 6.24 -18.78 8.99
N LEU A 401 5.99 -19.10 10.25
CA LEU A 401 6.67 -18.53 11.39
C LEU A 401 7.37 -19.64 12.18
N GLY A 402 8.54 -19.34 12.72
CA GLY A 402 9.27 -20.24 13.60
C GLY A 402 10.07 -19.44 14.63
N GLY A 403 10.19 -19.98 15.84
CA GLY A 403 10.98 -19.33 16.88
C GLY A 403 11.27 -20.26 18.05
N ILE A 404 12.36 -19.97 18.74
CA ILE A 404 12.74 -20.59 20.01
C ILE A 404 12.86 -19.46 21.02
N GLU A 405 12.31 -19.66 22.22
CA GLU A 405 12.47 -18.74 23.33
C GLU A 405 13.12 -19.46 24.51
N TRP A 406 14.12 -18.81 25.11
CA TRP A 406 14.84 -19.26 26.28
C TRP A 406 14.69 -18.24 27.41
N ASP A 407 14.01 -18.64 28.48
CA ASP A 407 13.82 -17.88 29.71
C ASP A 407 15.07 -18.08 30.59
N VAL A 408 16.00 -17.13 30.56
CA VAL A 408 17.33 -17.25 31.19
C VAL A 408 17.28 -17.18 32.73
N LEU A 409 16.19 -16.68 33.30
CA LEU A 409 16.02 -16.42 34.74
C LEU A 409 14.85 -17.21 35.32
#